data_AF-A0A977IFR7-F1
#
_entry.id   AF-A0A977IFR7-F1
#
_cell.length_a   1.000
_cell.length_b   1.000
_cell.length_c   1.000
_cell.angle_alpha   90.00
_cell.angle_beta   90.00
_cell.angle_gamma   90.00
#
_symmetry.space_group_name_H-M   'P 1'
#
loop_
_entity.id
_entity.type
_entity.pdbx_description
1 polymer ?
#
loop_
_entity_poly.entity_id
_entity_poly.type
_entity_poly.pdbx_seq_one_letter_code
_entity_poly.pdbx_strand_id
1 'polypeptide(L)'
;MDPERQSAAEQLISQEVDAVAASPARVKGNGCAACHVLFTLVDRMGLSETDAADLLAQVLTDRPALNDRFIEMVENIHMKQRMAGVAFSIKTREAKDRYIDSQFKNALDELLADAANFGAELAMRKLVMAHISLQIAQNLGIDYHAATEELYYYMRKRDEETHDQLMQLARSIIERGAKK
;
A
#
# COMPACT_ATOMS: atom_id res chain seq x y z
N MET A 1 16.77 19.19 -9.50
CA MET A 1 15.66 19.86 -8.80
C MET A 1 16.20 21.15 -8.20
N ASP A 2 15.39 22.19 -8.09
CA ASP A 2 15.79 23.45 -7.46
C ASP A 2 16.09 23.23 -5.95
N PRO A 3 17.32 23.50 -5.47
CA PRO A 3 17.69 23.33 -4.07
C PRO A 3 16.80 24.09 -3.08
N GLU A 4 16.29 25.26 -3.47
CA GLU A 4 15.40 26.06 -2.61
C GLU A 4 14.05 25.35 -2.43
N ARG A 5 13.51 24.80 -3.52
CA ARG A 5 12.28 24.00 -3.50
C ARG A 5 12.42 22.72 -2.68
N GLN A 6 13.57 22.06 -2.73
CA GLN A 6 13.86 20.88 -1.92
C GLN A 6 13.91 21.23 -0.42
N SER A 7 14.59 22.32 -0.07
CA SER A 7 14.68 22.79 1.31
C SER A 7 13.32 23.21 1.87
N ALA A 8 12.49 23.88 1.07
CA ALA A 8 11.13 24.25 1.46
C ALA A 8 10.24 23.01 1.70
N ALA A 9 10.34 22.01 0.83
CA ALA A 9 9.63 20.74 0.99
C ALA A 9 10.06 20.00 2.25
N GLU A 10 11.36 19.89 2.51
CA GLU A 10 11.91 19.26 3.72
C GLU A 10 11.39 19.92 5.00
N GLN A 11 11.42 21.26 5.05
CA GLN A 11 10.90 22.00 6.20
C GLN A 11 9.41 21.75 6.39
N LEU A 12 8.63 21.78 5.32
CA LEU A 12 7.19 21.55 5.39
C LEU A 12 6.84 20.13 5.83
N ILE A 13 7.53 19.12 5.27
CA ILE A 13 7.34 17.70 5.64
C ILE A 13 7.68 17.51 7.11
N SER A 14 8.82 18.03 7.57
CA SER A 14 9.22 17.90 8.98
C SER A 14 8.18 18.53 9.91
N GLN A 15 7.71 19.74 9.61
CA GLN A 15 6.70 20.42 10.43
C GLN A 15 5.41 19.64 10.50
N GLU A 16 4.94 19.12 9.36
CA GLU A 16 3.67 18.39 9.31
C GLU A 16 3.78 17.03 10.02
N VAL A 17 4.91 16.32 9.88
CA VAL A 17 5.20 15.09 10.62
C VAL A 17 5.17 15.34 12.13
N ASP A 18 5.87 16.37 12.61
CA ASP A 18 5.93 16.68 14.05
C ASP A 18 4.55 17.09 14.58
N ALA A 19 3.79 17.88 13.81
CA ALA A 19 2.48 18.35 14.22
C ALA A 19 1.41 17.22 14.20
N VAL A 20 1.49 16.27 13.28
CA VAL A 20 0.62 15.07 13.28
C VAL A 20 1.03 14.09 14.39
N ALA A 21 2.32 13.91 14.64
CA ALA A 21 2.80 13.06 15.74
C ALA A 21 2.35 13.59 17.11
N ALA A 22 2.40 14.92 17.30
CA ALA A 22 1.93 15.58 18.53
C ALA A 22 0.40 15.56 18.68
N SER A 23 -0.34 15.63 17.56
CA SER A 23 -1.81 15.61 17.57
C SER A 23 -2.36 14.74 16.44
N PRO A 24 -2.49 13.42 16.68
CA PRO A 24 -2.98 12.47 15.68
C PRO A 24 -4.40 12.75 15.17
N ALA A 25 -5.21 13.46 15.97
CA ALA A 25 -6.55 13.89 15.59
C ALA A 25 -6.59 14.85 14.38
N ARG A 26 -5.44 15.38 13.95
CA ARG A 26 -5.30 16.17 12.71
C ARG A 26 -5.56 15.31 11.45
N VAL A 27 -5.35 14.00 11.55
CA VAL A 27 -5.73 13.04 10.50
C VAL A 27 -7.15 12.55 10.81
N LYS A 28 -8.05 12.63 9.81
CA LYS A 28 -9.42 12.11 9.94
C LYS A 28 -9.38 10.64 10.41
N GLY A 29 -10.38 10.19 11.18
CA GLY A 29 -10.38 8.86 11.82
C GLY A 29 -10.01 7.69 10.89
N ASN A 30 -10.53 7.69 9.66
CA ASN A 30 -10.22 6.68 8.62
C ASN A 30 -9.25 7.20 7.54
N GLY A 31 -8.72 8.42 7.70
CA GLY A 31 -7.79 9.04 6.76
C GLY A 31 -6.42 8.37 6.75
N CYS A 32 -5.58 8.70 5.78
CA CYS A 32 -4.21 8.19 5.72
C CYS A 32 -3.22 9.27 6.18
N ALA A 33 -2.36 8.93 7.15
CA ALA A 33 -1.37 9.86 7.69
C ALA A 33 -0.33 10.24 6.63
N ALA A 34 0.08 9.30 5.79
CA ALA A 34 0.98 9.58 4.67
C ALA A 34 0.31 10.49 3.62
N CYS A 35 -0.96 10.21 3.26
CA CYS A 35 -1.71 11.06 2.35
C CYS A 35 -1.93 12.47 2.91
N HIS A 36 -2.10 12.61 4.23
CA HIS A 36 -2.23 13.92 4.87
C HIS A 36 -1.00 14.80 4.64
N VAL A 37 0.21 14.24 4.79
CA VAL A 37 1.47 14.95 4.49
C VAL A 37 1.60 15.23 2.99
N LEU A 38 1.27 14.25 2.14
CA LEU A 38 1.27 14.39 0.68
C LEU A 38 0.37 15.54 0.21
N PHE A 39 -0.89 15.56 0.65
CA PHE A 39 -1.84 16.60 0.25
C PHE A 39 -1.48 17.97 0.85
N THR A 40 -0.78 18.01 1.99
CA THR A 40 -0.20 19.26 2.50
C THR A 40 0.85 19.83 1.52
N LEU A 41 1.66 18.98 0.87
CA LEU A 41 2.59 19.42 -0.18
C LEU A 41 1.85 19.89 -1.43
N VAL A 42 0.84 19.14 -1.89
CA VAL A 42 -0.04 19.53 -3.01
C VAL A 42 -0.59 20.93 -2.79
N ASP A 43 -1.23 21.15 -1.63
CA ASP A 43 -1.94 22.40 -1.33
C ASP A 43 -0.99 23.58 -1.14
N ARG A 44 0.11 23.40 -0.39
CA ARG A 44 0.99 24.51 0.00
C ARG A 44 2.09 24.83 -1.00
N MET A 45 2.43 23.88 -1.88
CA MET A 45 3.44 24.09 -2.92
C MET A 45 2.83 24.15 -4.32
N GLY A 46 1.52 23.99 -4.47
CA GLY A 46 0.82 24.07 -5.76
C GLY A 46 1.23 22.97 -6.73
N LEU A 47 1.45 21.76 -6.22
CA LEU A 47 1.95 20.62 -6.98
C LEU A 47 0.83 19.72 -7.48
N SER A 48 1.09 18.95 -8.53
CA SER A 48 0.25 17.78 -8.81
C SER A 48 0.49 16.71 -7.73
N GLU A 49 -0.46 15.77 -7.58
CA GLU A 49 -0.31 14.66 -6.63
C GLU A 49 0.92 13.81 -6.95
N THR A 50 1.17 13.54 -8.24
CA THR A 50 2.36 12.80 -8.70
C THR A 50 3.66 13.54 -8.34
N ASP A 51 3.75 14.84 -8.66
CA ASP A 51 4.96 15.62 -8.36
C ASP A 51 5.20 15.73 -6.85
N ALA A 52 4.13 15.84 -6.06
CA ALA A 52 4.22 15.86 -4.60
C ALA A 52 4.66 14.50 -4.04
N ALA A 53 4.21 13.40 -4.63
CA ALA A 53 4.59 12.05 -4.23
C ALA A 53 6.07 11.78 -4.53
N ASP A 54 6.53 12.15 -5.72
CA ASP A 54 7.94 12.04 -6.11
C ASP A 54 8.83 12.90 -5.21
N LEU A 55 8.40 14.15 -4.94
CA LEU A 55 9.13 15.06 -4.05
C LEU A 55 9.20 14.54 -2.61
N LEU A 56 8.08 14.04 -2.07
CA LEU A 56 8.04 13.44 -0.74
C LEU A 56 8.98 12.24 -0.65
N ALA A 57 8.90 11.32 -1.63
CA ALA A 57 9.77 10.14 -1.67
C ALA A 57 11.25 10.52 -1.75
N GLN A 58 11.61 11.50 -2.57
CA GLN A 58 12.98 11.99 -2.69
C GLN A 58 13.49 12.59 -1.37
N VAL A 59 12.72 13.49 -0.75
CA VAL A 59 13.13 14.13 0.51
C VAL A 59 13.31 13.11 1.63
N LEU A 60 12.39 12.16 1.77
CA LEU A 60 12.50 11.11 2.79
C LEU A 60 13.71 10.20 2.53
N THR A 61 14.00 9.89 1.26
CA THR A 61 15.20 9.11 0.89
C THR A 61 16.49 9.85 1.27
N ASP A 62 16.55 11.15 0.99
CA ASP A 62 17.75 11.97 1.26
C ASP A 62 17.95 12.30 2.74
N ARG A 63 16.89 12.20 3.56
CA ARG A 63 16.88 12.56 4.99
C ARG A 63 16.44 11.39 5.88
N PRO A 64 17.34 10.44 6.19
CA PRO A 64 17.00 9.24 6.95
C PRO A 64 16.30 9.51 8.29
N ALA A 65 16.76 10.50 9.06
CA ALA A 65 16.14 10.85 10.35
C ALA A 65 14.72 11.41 10.21
N LEU A 66 14.40 12.08 9.10
CA LEU A 66 13.04 12.52 8.81
C LEU A 66 12.18 11.34 8.36
N ASN A 67 12.74 10.43 7.55
CA ASN A 67 12.08 9.19 7.15
C ASN A 67 11.69 8.31 8.33
N ASP A 68 12.58 8.15 9.31
CA ASP A 68 12.30 7.38 10.52
C ASP A 68 11.11 7.97 11.29
N ARG A 69 11.09 9.30 11.49
CA ARG A 69 9.95 10.00 12.12
C ARG A 69 8.66 9.88 11.32
N PHE A 70 8.74 9.97 9.99
CA PHE A 70 7.60 9.81 9.10
C PHE A 70 7.01 8.39 9.22
N ILE A 71 7.86 7.37 9.18
CA ILE A 71 7.46 5.96 9.35
C ILE A 71 6.82 5.74 10.72
N GLU A 72 7.42 6.27 11.79
CA GLU A 72 6.90 6.12 13.14
C GLU A 72 5.52 6.78 13.30
N MET A 73 5.34 7.98 12.75
CA MET A 73 4.05 8.69 12.73
C MET A 73 2.99 7.86 12.00
N VAL A 74 3.30 7.37 10.80
CA VAL A 74 2.39 6.52 10.02
C VAL A 74 2.02 5.27 10.79
N GLU A 75 3.00 4.56 11.36
CA GLU A 75 2.76 3.34 12.13
C GLU A 75 1.90 3.59 13.37
N ASN A 76 2.16 4.68 14.11
CA ASN A 76 1.40 5.04 15.29
C ASN A 76 -0.09 5.24 14.95
N ILE A 77 -0.39 5.95 13.87
CA ILE A 77 -1.77 6.23 13.46
C ILE A 77 -2.43 4.97 12.89
N HIS A 78 -1.76 4.31 11.94
CA HIS A 78 -2.36 3.22 11.18
C HIS A 78 -2.43 1.90 11.94
N MET A 79 -1.46 1.62 12.81
CA MET A 79 -1.39 0.34 13.51
C MET A 79 -1.73 0.46 14.99
N LYS A 80 -1.13 1.41 15.71
CA LYS A 80 -1.29 1.48 17.17
C LYS A 80 -2.66 2.06 17.57
N GLN A 81 -3.02 3.25 17.08
CA GLN A 81 -4.28 3.91 17.46
C GLN A 81 -5.52 3.22 16.92
N ARG A 82 -5.42 2.59 15.74
CA ARG A 82 -6.52 1.82 15.14
C ARG A 82 -6.57 0.36 15.61
N MET A 83 -5.67 -0.03 16.51
CA MET A 83 -5.51 -1.40 16.99
C MET A 83 -5.36 -2.43 15.85
N ALA A 84 -4.77 -2.03 14.74
CA ALA A 84 -4.51 -2.90 13.60
C ALA A 84 -3.13 -3.54 13.73
N GLY A 85 -3.06 -4.88 13.68
CA GLY A 85 -1.78 -5.59 13.76
C GLY A 85 -1.02 -5.33 15.06
N VAL A 86 -1.70 -5.25 16.21
CA VAL A 86 -1.11 -4.89 17.53
C VAL A 86 0.13 -5.72 17.87
N ALA A 87 0.11 -7.03 17.61
CA ALA A 87 1.26 -7.89 17.87
C ALA A 87 2.47 -7.60 16.95
N PHE A 88 2.23 -7.02 15.78
CA PHE A 88 3.27 -6.58 14.86
C PHE A 88 3.78 -5.17 15.22
N SER A 89 2.89 -4.24 15.59
CA SER A 89 3.24 -2.85 15.87
C SER A 89 4.16 -2.67 17.09
N ILE A 90 4.12 -3.58 18.06
CA ILE A 90 5.01 -3.55 19.24
C ILE A 90 6.44 -4.06 18.97
N LYS A 91 6.72 -4.63 17.79
CA LYS A 91 8.04 -5.16 17.43
C LYS A 91 9.03 -4.03 17.09
N THR A 92 10.32 -4.29 17.26
CA THR A 92 11.37 -3.38 16.73
C THR A 92 11.33 -3.33 15.21
N ARG A 93 11.90 -2.29 14.60
CA ARG A 93 11.95 -2.13 13.14
C ARG A 93 12.64 -3.33 12.48
N GLU A 94 13.76 -3.79 13.04
CA GLU A 94 14.52 -4.93 12.53
C GLU A 94 13.74 -6.25 12.62
N ALA A 95 12.90 -6.41 13.65
CA ALA A 95 12.02 -7.57 13.77
C ALA A 95 10.86 -7.52 12.78
N LYS A 96 10.31 -6.31 12.52
CA LYS A 96 9.29 -6.09 11.48
C LYS A 96 9.85 -6.38 10.10
N ASP A 97 11.04 -5.88 9.78
CA ASP A 97 11.70 -6.07 8.48
C ASP A 97 11.99 -7.54 8.21
N ARG A 98 12.52 -8.27 9.19
CA ARG A 98 12.74 -9.73 9.04
C ARG A 98 11.44 -10.49 8.82
N TYR A 99 10.37 -10.11 9.52
CA TYR A 99 9.06 -10.72 9.33
C TYR A 99 8.52 -10.44 7.91
N ILE A 100 8.59 -9.19 7.46
CA ILE A 100 8.17 -8.79 6.10
C ILE A 100 9.00 -9.52 5.04
N ASP A 101 10.34 -9.58 5.19
CA ASP A 101 11.23 -10.26 4.25
C ASP A 101 10.89 -11.75 4.11
N SER A 102 10.57 -12.42 5.23
CA SER A 102 10.10 -13.81 5.19
C SER A 102 8.78 -13.96 4.45
N GLN A 103 7.78 -13.11 4.72
CA GLN A 103 6.50 -13.17 4.03
C GLN A 103 6.63 -12.83 2.54
N PHE A 104 7.49 -11.86 2.20
CA PHE A 104 7.79 -11.46 0.85
C PHE A 104 8.38 -12.62 0.04
N LYS A 105 9.41 -13.28 0.56
CA LYS A 105 10.03 -14.44 -0.08
C LYS A 105 9.04 -15.59 -0.25
N ASN A 106 8.28 -15.92 0.79
CA ASN A 106 7.28 -16.97 0.72
C ASN A 106 6.22 -16.70 -0.35
N ALA A 107 5.74 -15.46 -0.47
CA ALA A 107 4.75 -15.08 -1.48
C ALA A 107 5.31 -15.19 -2.90
N LEU A 108 6.56 -14.79 -3.12
CA LEU A 108 7.23 -14.97 -4.42
C LEU A 108 7.42 -16.44 -4.77
N ASP A 109 7.89 -17.25 -3.81
CA ASP A 109 8.10 -18.67 -4.00
C ASP A 109 6.79 -19.41 -4.30
N GLU A 110 5.69 -19.04 -3.64
CA GLU A 110 4.35 -19.58 -3.94
C GLU A 110 3.91 -19.24 -5.36
N LEU A 111 4.02 -17.97 -5.78
CA LEU A 111 3.64 -17.55 -7.13
C LEU A 111 4.49 -18.24 -8.21
N LEU A 112 5.78 -18.42 -7.96
CA LEU A 112 6.68 -19.16 -8.85
C LEU A 112 6.30 -20.64 -8.91
N ALA A 113 6.04 -21.27 -7.77
CA ALA A 113 5.62 -22.67 -7.70
C ALA A 113 4.28 -22.88 -8.42
N ASP A 114 3.32 -21.98 -8.25
CA ASP A 114 2.03 -22.05 -8.95
C ASP A 114 2.21 -21.92 -10.45
N ALA A 115 3.00 -20.95 -10.90
CA ALA A 115 3.26 -20.74 -12.32
C ALA A 115 3.96 -21.95 -12.94
N ALA A 116 4.91 -22.57 -12.23
CA ALA A 116 5.64 -23.74 -12.69
C ALA A 116 4.78 -25.01 -12.73
N ASN A 117 3.91 -25.21 -11.75
CA ASN A 117 3.14 -26.45 -11.60
C ASN A 117 1.77 -26.41 -12.30
N PHE A 118 1.14 -25.23 -12.40
CA PHE A 118 -0.23 -25.06 -12.88
C PHE A 118 -0.35 -24.04 -14.03
N GLY A 119 0.75 -23.42 -14.42
CA GLY A 119 0.81 -22.45 -15.50
C GLY A 119 0.55 -21.01 -15.05
N ALA A 120 0.97 -20.06 -15.91
CA ALA A 120 0.86 -18.63 -15.63
C ALA A 120 -0.59 -18.15 -15.45
N GLU A 121 -1.58 -18.84 -16.04
CA GLU A 121 -3.00 -18.49 -15.89
C GLU A 121 -3.47 -18.57 -14.43
N LEU A 122 -3.07 -19.61 -13.69
CA LEU A 122 -3.49 -19.78 -12.29
C LEU A 122 -2.84 -18.73 -11.39
N ALA A 123 -1.54 -18.49 -11.56
CA ALA A 123 -0.82 -17.45 -10.84
C ALA A 123 -1.44 -16.07 -11.12
N MET A 124 -1.78 -15.78 -12.38
CA MET A 124 -2.45 -14.54 -12.75
C MET A 124 -3.84 -14.41 -12.14
N ARG A 125 -4.64 -15.49 -12.12
CA ARG A 125 -5.94 -15.50 -11.44
C ARG A 125 -5.80 -15.13 -9.96
N LYS A 126 -4.83 -15.71 -9.24
CA LYS A 126 -4.55 -15.37 -7.83
C LYS A 126 -4.24 -13.88 -7.67
N LEU A 127 -3.38 -13.33 -8.51
CA LEU A 127 -3.02 -11.91 -8.48
C LEU A 127 -4.21 -10.98 -8.76
N VAL A 128 -5.04 -11.31 -9.75
CA VAL A 128 -6.25 -10.54 -10.09
C VAL A 128 -7.25 -10.58 -8.94
N MET A 129 -7.52 -11.75 -8.37
CA MET A 129 -8.42 -11.88 -7.22
C MET A 129 -7.90 -11.08 -6.02
N ALA A 130 -6.60 -11.18 -5.73
CA ALA A 130 -5.98 -10.43 -4.65
C ALA A 130 -6.14 -8.90 -4.84
N HIS A 131 -6.02 -8.41 -6.08
CA HIS A 131 -6.23 -7.00 -6.40
C HIS A 131 -7.70 -6.58 -6.26
N ILE A 132 -8.67 -7.40 -6.70
CA ILE A 132 -10.10 -7.12 -6.52
C ILE A 132 -10.45 -7.04 -5.03
N SER A 133 -9.98 -8.00 -4.22
CA SER A 133 -10.17 -7.98 -2.76
C SER A 133 -9.59 -6.71 -2.13
N LEU A 134 -8.43 -6.25 -2.61
CA LEU A 134 -7.84 -4.99 -2.12
C LEU A 134 -8.71 -3.79 -2.47
N GLN A 135 -9.23 -3.73 -3.69
CA GLN A 135 -10.14 -2.66 -4.13
C GLN A 135 -11.43 -2.66 -3.29
N ILE A 136 -12.01 -3.83 -3.01
CA ILE A 136 -13.19 -3.95 -2.14
C ILE A 136 -12.87 -3.46 -0.74
N ALA A 137 -11.76 -3.89 -0.15
CA ALA A 137 -11.33 -3.46 1.18
C ALA A 137 -11.20 -1.93 1.27
N GLN A 138 -10.53 -1.32 0.30
CA GLN A 138 -10.31 0.13 0.22
C GLN A 138 -11.64 0.89 0.06
N ASN A 139 -12.51 0.44 -0.84
CA ASN A 139 -13.74 1.14 -1.17
C ASN A 139 -14.81 1.01 -0.08
N LEU A 140 -14.88 -0.13 0.61
CA LEU A 140 -15.84 -0.37 1.70
C LEU A 140 -15.29 0.04 3.07
N GLY A 141 -13.99 0.30 3.19
CA GLY A 141 -13.34 0.61 4.47
C GLY A 141 -13.31 -0.57 5.43
N ILE A 142 -13.22 -1.80 4.89
CA ILE A 142 -13.12 -3.04 5.66
C ILE A 142 -11.71 -3.62 5.55
N ASP A 143 -11.34 -4.55 6.44
CA ASP A 143 -10.05 -5.22 6.34
C ASP A 143 -9.98 -6.16 5.13
N TYR A 144 -8.76 -6.48 4.71
CA TYR A 144 -8.50 -7.28 3.53
C TYR A 144 -9.06 -8.70 3.62
N HIS A 145 -9.12 -9.28 4.83
CA HIS A 145 -9.66 -10.61 5.03
C HIS A 145 -11.17 -10.61 4.81
N ALA A 146 -11.90 -9.68 5.44
CA ALA A 146 -13.33 -9.49 5.22
C ALA A 146 -13.66 -9.24 3.74
N ALA A 147 -12.86 -8.42 3.05
CA ALA A 147 -13.04 -8.17 1.61
C ALA A 147 -12.79 -9.42 0.75
N THR A 148 -11.86 -10.28 1.15
CA THR A 148 -11.61 -11.57 0.48
C THR A 148 -12.79 -12.52 0.67
N GLU A 149 -13.38 -12.57 1.86
CA GLU A 149 -14.58 -13.38 2.14
C GLU A 149 -15.81 -12.88 1.36
N GLU A 150 -16.03 -11.57 1.33
CA GLU A 150 -17.14 -10.97 0.55
C GLU A 150 -16.98 -11.22 -0.95
N LEU A 151 -15.76 -11.12 -1.49
CA LEU A 151 -15.48 -11.50 -2.87
C LEU A 151 -15.78 -12.98 -3.10
N TYR A 152 -15.37 -13.86 -2.18
CA TYR A 152 -15.66 -15.28 -2.26
C TYR A 152 -17.17 -15.57 -2.26
N TYR A 153 -17.95 -14.92 -1.39
CA TYR A 153 -19.41 -15.08 -1.36
C TYR A 153 -20.08 -14.56 -2.63
N TYR A 154 -19.60 -13.45 -3.20
CA TYR A 154 -20.08 -12.92 -4.46
C TYR A 154 -19.81 -13.89 -5.62
N MET A 155 -18.56 -14.35 -5.76
CA MET A 155 -18.15 -15.26 -6.82
C MET A 155 -18.86 -16.60 -6.72
N ARG A 156 -19.02 -17.15 -5.52
CA ARG A 156 -19.70 -18.44 -5.32
C ARG A 156 -21.16 -18.45 -5.80
N LYS A 157 -21.84 -17.30 -5.76
CA LYS A 157 -23.21 -17.15 -6.29
C LYS A 157 -23.26 -17.04 -7.82
N ARG A 158 -22.11 -16.79 -8.46
CA ARG A 158 -21.94 -16.50 -9.90
C ARG A 158 -20.69 -17.22 -10.42
N ASP A 159 -20.50 -18.47 -10.01
CA ASP A 159 -19.20 -19.14 -10.09
C ASP A 159 -18.70 -19.24 -11.53
N GLU A 160 -19.53 -19.76 -12.45
CA GLU A 160 -19.19 -19.86 -13.88
C GLU A 160 -18.88 -18.49 -14.49
N GLU A 161 -19.78 -17.51 -14.32
CA GLU A 161 -19.62 -16.16 -14.89
C GLU A 161 -18.33 -15.47 -14.41
N THR A 162 -18.12 -15.45 -13.09
CA THR A 162 -16.96 -14.77 -12.50
C THR A 162 -15.66 -15.52 -12.76
N HIS A 163 -15.70 -16.86 -12.83
CA HIS A 163 -14.57 -17.66 -13.26
C HIS A 163 -14.16 -17.31 -14.70
N ASP A 164 -15.09 -17.32 -15.64
CA ASP A 164 -14.82 -17.04 -17.05
C ASP A 164 -14.27 -15.63 -17.25
N GLN A 165 -14.85 -14.63 -16.58
CA GLN A 165 -14.36 -13.25 -16.61
C GLN A 165 -12.92 -13.14 -16.11
N LEU A 166 -12.58 -13.79 -14.98
CA LEU A 166 -11.23 -13.79 -14.42
C LEU A 166 -10.22 -14.47 -15.36
N MET A 167 -10.58 -15.63 -15.90
CA MET A 167 -9.71 -16.38 -16.79
C MET A 167 -9.50 -15.65 -18.12
N GLN A 168 -10.55 -15.02 -18.67
CA GLN A 168 -10.44 -14.21 -19.88
C GLN A 168 -9.49 -13.02 -19.69
N LEU A 169 -9.60 -12.31 -18.56
CA LEU A 169 -8.69 -11.22 -18.22
C LEU A 169 -7.25 -11.72 -18.08
N ALA A 170 -7.04 -12.81 -17.32
CA ALA A 170 -5.73 -13.40 -17.11
C ALA A 170 -5.04 -13.77 -18.43
N ARG A 171 -5.75 -14.46 -19.33
CA ARG A 171 -5.25 -14.82 -20.67
C ARG A 171 -4.89 -13.59 -21.50
N SER A 172 -5.78 -12.59 -21.53
CA SER A 172 -5.54 -11.35 -22.29
C SER A 172 -4.26 -10.64 -21.84
N ILE A 173 -3.98 -10.61 -20.53
CA ILE A 173 -2.74 -10.02 -19.99
C ILE A 173 -1.52 -10.83 -20.44
N ILE A 174 -1.55 -12.15 -20.29
CA ILE A 174 -0.44 -13.04 -20.64
C ILE A 174 -0.12 -12.96 -22.14
N GLU A 175 -1.14 -13.05 -23.00
CA GLU A 175 -0.98 -12.99 -24.46
C GLU A 175 -0.46 -11.65 -24.95
N ARG A 176 -0.90 -10.53 -24.36
CA ARG A 176 -0.39 -9.20 -24.70
C ARG A 176 1.07 -9.03 -24.28
N GLY A 177 1.48 -9.67 -23.18
CA GLY A 177 2.88 -9.72 -22.74
C GLY A 177 3.78 -10.49 -23.69
N ALA A 178 3.29 -11.59 -24.28
CA ALA A 178 4.05 -12.42 -25.22
C ALA A 178 4.19 -11.83 -26.64
N LYS A 179 3.39 -10.80 -26.97
CA LYS A 179 3.40 -10.12 -28.29
C LYS A 179 4.31 -8.89 -28.33
N LYS A 180 5.01 -8.57 -27.24
CA LYS A 180 6.07 -7.56 -27.18
C LYS A 180 7.43 -8.24 -27.17
#